data_AF-A0A382W331-F1
#
_entry.id   AF-A0A382W331-F1
#
_cell.length_a   1.000
_cell.length_b   1.000
_cell.length_c   1.000
_cell.angle_alpha   90.00
_cell.angle_beta   90.00
_cell.angle_gamma   90.00
#
_symmetry.space_group_name_H-M   'P 1'
#
loop_
_entity.id
_entity.type
_entity.pdbx_description
1 polymer ?
#
loop_
_entity_poly.entity_id
_entity_poly.type
_entity_poly.pdbx_seq_one_letter_code
_entity_poly.pdbx_strand_id
1 'polypeptide(L)'
;VVMARTDALAREGLDAAVERAVACVEAGADAIFPEAILDLNQYRRFSESVDVPILANITEFGKTPLFNCQELADSGVSMVLYPLSAFRAISKAALEVYQAIAINGDQRAVLEKMQTRAELYKVLGYHAYEEKIDALFSVKN
;
A
#
# COMPACT_ATOMS: atom_id res chain seq x y z
N VAL A 1 3.07 19.13 -0.19
CA VAL A 1 3.44 17.71 -0.18
C VAL A 1 3.47 17.19 -1.61
N VAL A 2 4.65 17.28 -2.22
CA VAL A 2 5.02 16.75 -3.53
C VAL A 2 6.07 15.68 -3.31
N MET A 3 5.81 14.45 -3.77
CA MET A 3 6.77 13.35 -3.71
C MET A 3 7.40 13.15 -5.08
N ALA A 4 8.72 13.27 -5.17
CA ALA A 4 9.44 13.01 -6.41
C ALA A 4 9.85 11.54 -6.49
N ARG A 5 9.41 10.88 -7.57
CA ARG A 5 9.77 9.50 -7.90
C ARG A 5 10.93 9.49 -8.89
N THR A 6 11.91 8.62 -8.66
CA THR A 6 13.00 8.37 -9.61
C THR A 6 13.10 6.87 -9.95
N ASP A 7 13.10 6.57 -11.24
CA ASP A 7 13.29 5.22 -11.80
C ASP A 7 14.72 5.01 -12.34
N ALA A 8 15.62 5.95 -12.05
CA ALA A 8 16.97 5.97 -12.61
C ALA A 8 17.84 4.79 -12.14
N LEU A 9 17.60 4.24 -10.95
CA LEU A 9 18.43 3.17 -10.38
C LEU A 9 18.59 1.97 -11.33
N ALA A 10 17.49 1.53 -11.93
CA ALA A 10 17.49 0.36 -12.80
C ALA A 10 18.18 0.57 -14.16
N ARG A 11 18.40 1.82 -14.58
CA ARG A 11 18.91 2.18 -15.92
C ARG A 11 20.26 2.88 -15.90
N GLU A 12 20.46 3.74 -14.92
CA GLU A 12 21.58 4.69 -14.79
C GLU A 12 22.46 4.38 -13.57
N GLY A 13 22.00 3.50 -12.67
CA GLY A 13 22.74 3.09 -11.48
C GLY A 13 22.45 3.96 -10.25
N LEU A 14 23.09 3.58 -9.13
CA LEU A 14 22.79 4.15 -7.81
C LEU A 14 23.17 5.63 -7.72
N ASP A 15 24.39 6.00 -8.13
CA ASP A 15 24.88 7.37 -7.96
C ASP A 15 24.03 8.37 -8.77
N ALA A 16 23.71 8.07 -10.03
CA ALA A 16 22.82 8.89 -10.85
C ALA A 16 21.40 9.01 -10.25
N ALA A 17 20.89 7.95 -9.62
CA ALA A 17 19.59 7.99 -8.96
C ALA A 17 19.60 8.86 -7.70
N VAL A 18 20.69 8.84 -6.93
CA VAL A 18 20.90 9.72 -5.77
C VAL A 18 21.04 11.18 -6.20
N GLU A 19 21.85 11.47 -7.22
CA GLU A 19 22.00 12.83 -7.78
C GLU A 19 20.64 13.40 -8.21
N ARG A 20 19.82 12.60 -8.90
CA ARG A 20 18.45 12.99 -9.27
C ARG A 20 17.57 13.23 -8.06
N ALA A 21 17.65 12.41 -7.02
CA ALA A 21 16.89 12.61 -5.79
C ALA A 21 17.25 13.94 -5.12
N VAL A 22 18.55 14.25 -4.99
CA VAL A 22 19.04 15.52 -4.46
C VAL A 22 18.52 16.70 -5.29
N ALA A 23 18.67 16.65 -6.61
CA ALA A 23 18.16 17.70 -7.50
C ALA A 23 16.64 17.88 -7.39
N CYS A 24 15.88 16.80 -7.19
CA CYS A 24 14.44 16.89 -6.94
C CYS A 24 14.13 17.58 -5.61
N VAL A 25 14.90 17.33 -4.54
CA VAL A 25 14.75 18.04 -3.26
C VAL A 25 15.09 19.53 -3.41
N GLU A 26 16.18 19.86 -4.09
CA GLU A 26 16.56 21.25 -4.39
C GLU A 26 15.48 21.98 -5.21
N ALA A 27 14.77 21.25 -6.09
CA ALA A 27 13.63 21.77 -6.85
C ALA A 27 12.34 21.90 -6.02
N GLY A 28 12.33 21.49 -4.75
CA GLY A 28 11.21 21.64 -3.82
C GLY A 28 10.37 20.39 -3.57
N ALA A 29 10.90 19.18 -3.84
CA ALA A 29 10.21 17.95 -3.43
C ALA A 29 10.19 17.81 -1.90
N ASP A 30 9.01 17.48 -1.35
CA ASP A 30 8.80 17.25 0.09
C ASP A 30 9.18 15.83 0.54
N ALA A 31 9.34 14.89 -0.40
CA ALA A 31 9.71 13.50 -0.16
C ALA A 31 10.27 12.83 -1.42
N ILE A 32 11.03 11.75 -1.26
CA ILE A 32 11.63 10.98 -2.36
C ILE A 32 11.09 9.55 -2.39
N PHE A 33 10.84 9.04 -3.59
CA PHE A 33 10.50 7.66 -3.88
C PHE A 33 11.51 7.09 -4.89
N PRO A 34 12.57 6.40 -4.41
CA PRO A 34 13.49 5.67 -5.27
C PRO A 34 12.89 4.29 -5.64
N GLU A 35 12.66 4.06 -6.93
CA GLU A 35 12.07 2.81 -7.42
C GLU A 35 13.11 1.70 -7.61
N ALA A 36 12.66 0.44 -7.46
CA ALA A 36 13.42 -0.78 -7.75
C ALA A 36 14.72 -0.99 -6.92
N ILE A 37 14.71 -0.55 -5.66
CA ILE A 37 15.80 -0.78 -4.70
C ILE A 37 16.00 -2.28 -4.45
N LEU A 38 17.24 -2.76 -4.52
CA LEU A 38 17.56 -4.20 -4.45
C LEU A 38 18.05 -4.65 -3.07
N ASP A 39 18.56 -3.73 -2.25
CA ASP A 39 19.10 -4.03 -0.92
C ASP A 39 18.98 -2.80 0.02
N LEU A 40 19.08 -3.05 1.34
CA LEU A 40 18.92 -2.01 2.35
C LEU A 40 20.06 -0.97 2.37
N ASN A 41 21.26 -1.29 1.87
CA ASN A 41 22.35 -0.31 1.82
C ASN A 41 22.10 0.78 0.77
N GLN A 42 21.38 0.45 -0.29
CA GLN A 42 20.94 1.45 -1.26
C GLN A 42 19.99 2.46 -0.61
N TYR A 43 19.03 2.02 0.21
CA TYR A 43 18.19 2.95 0.97
C TYR A 43 19.02 3.86 1.89
N ARG A 44 20.01 3.30 2.60
CA ARG A 44 20.92 4.11 3.44
C ARG A 44 21.62 5.21 2.64
N ARG A 45 22.12 4.89 1.45
CA ARG A 45 22.75 5.86 0.55
C ARG A 45 21.80 7.00 0.16
N PHE A 46 20.53 6.70 -0.09
CA PHE A 46 19.53 7.76 -0.31
C PHE A 46 19.30 8.58 0.97
N SER A 47 19.07 7.93 2.12
CA SER A 47 18.77 8.64 3.38
C SER A 47 19.91 9.51 3.89
N GLU A 48 21.16 9.14 3.58
CA GLU A 48 22.34 9.95 3.91
C GLU A 48 22.52 11.15 2.96
N SER A 49 21.85 11.16 1.81
CA SER A 49 22.02 12.17 0.75
C SER A 49 20.90 13.20 0.69
N VAL A 50 19.74 12.94 1.31
CA VAL A 50 18.59 13.86 1.29
C VAL A 50 18.02 14.06 2.69
N ASP A 51 17.64 15.30 3.02
CA ASP A 51 17.05 15.66 4.32
C ASP A 51 15.51 15.57 4.35
N VAL A 52 14.91 14.84 3.40
CA VAL A 52 13.46 14.66 3.28
C VAL A 52 13.05 13.19 3.44
N PRO A 53 11.80 12.90 3.86
CA PRO A 53 11.31 11.53 4.00
C PRO A 53 11.44 10.70 2.74
N ILE A 54 11.85 9.44 2.90
CA ILE A 54 11.93 8.46 1.81
C ILE A 54 10.78 7.46 1.92
N LEU A 55 10.17 7.15 0.77
CA LEU A 55 9.16 6.11 0.62
C LEU A 55 9.76 4.86 -0.04
N ALA A 56 9.56 3.70 0.60
CA ALA A 56 9.80 2.39 0.00
C ALA A 56 8.52 1.83 -0.64
N ASN A 57 8.62 1.37 -1.88
CA ASN A 57 7.54 0.66 -2.56
C ASN A 57 7.76 -0.86 -2.43
N ILE A 58 6.97 -1.48 -1.55
CA ILE A 58 7.01 -2.93 -1.32
C ILE A 58 5.84 -3.56 -2.05
N THR A 59 6.06 -3.88 -3.32
CA THR A 59 5.10 -4.60 -4.17
C THR A 59 5.50 -6.06 -4.33
N GLU A 60 4.52 -6.96 -4.34
CA GLU A 60 4.76 -8.38 -4.57
C GLU A 60 5.21 -8.64 -6.02
N PHE A 61 6.03 -9.69 -6.19
CA PHE A 61 6.52 -10.16 -7.49
C PHE A 61 7.32 -9.12 -8.29
N GLY A 62 7.86 -8.11 -7.59
CA GLY A 62 8.78 -7.12 -8.15
C GLY A 62 10.25 -7.53 -8.00
N LYS A 63 11.15 -6.55 -8.23
CA LYS A 63 12.60 -6.73 -8.05
C LYS A 63 13.04 -6.47 -6.61
N THR A 64 12.37 -5.54 -5.94
CA THR A 64 12.62 -5.17 -4.54
C THR A 64 12.26 -6.34 -3.62
N PRO A 65 13.17 -6.81 -2.75
CA PRO A 65 12.82 -7.78 -1.71
C PRO A 65 11.72 -7.24 -0.79
N LEU A 66 10.90 -8.14 -0.23
CA LEU A 66 9.78 -7.76 0.64
C LEU A 66 10.26 -7.44 2.06
N PHE A 67 11.01 -6.35 2.21
CA PHE A 67 11.46 -5.84 3.50
C PHE A 67 10.28 -5.46 4.39
N ASN A 68 10.42 -5.72 5.69
CA ASN A 68 9.45 -5.30 6.69
C ASN A 68 9.70 -3.85 7.15
N CYS A 69 8.74 -3.28 7.89
CA CYS A 69 8.82 -1.90 8.36
C CYS A 69 10.06 -1.61 9.23
N GLN A 70 10.51 -2.57 10.03
CA GLN A 70 11.67 -2.40 10.91
C GLN A 70 12.96 -2.33 10.09
N GLU A 71 13.14 -3.25 9.15
CA GLU A 71 14.29 -3.26 8.24
C GLU A 71 14.42 -1.96 7.45
N LEU A 72 13.28 -1.45 6.97
CA LEU A 72 13.18 -0.19 6.24
C LEU A 72 13.53 1.00 7.15
N ALA A 73 12.93 1.07 8.35
CA ALA A 73 13.20 2.13 9.32
C ALA A 73 14.68 2.17 9.72
N ASP A 74 15.28 1.01 9.98
CA ASP A 74 16.71 0.86 10.31
C ASP A 74 17.65 1.24 9.14
N SER A 75 17.11 1.34 7.92
CA SER A 75 17.81 1.82 6.73
C SER A 75 17.52 3.29 6.36
N GLY A 76 16.82 4.03 7.23
CA GLY A 76 16.52 5.45 7.02
C GLY A 76 15.28 5.73 6.15
N VAL A 77 14.44 4.72 5.89
CA VAL A 77 13.16 4.89 5.18
C VAL A 77 12.08 5.36 6.16
N SER A 78 11.30 6.35 5.77
CA SER A 78 10.27 6.96 6.63
C SER A 78 8.86 6.44 6.35
N MET A 79 8.61 5.94 5.13
CA MET A 79 7.29 5.52 4.68
C MET A 79 7.38 4.23 3.87
N VAL A 80 6.33 3.41 3.92
CA VAL A 80 6.19 2.21 3.09
C VAL A 80 4.84 2.22 2.39
N LEU A 81 4.85 1.86 1.11
CA LEU A 81 3.68 1.69 0.26
C LEU A 81 3.53 0.20 -0.09
N TYR A 82 2.33 -0.32 0.13
CA TYR A 82 1.88 -1.66 -0.28
C TYR A 82 0.82 -1.51 -1.37
N PRO A 83 1.21 -1.18 -2.63
CA PRO A 83 0.29 -0.59 -3.60
C PRO A 83 -0.80 -1.55 -4.08
N LEU A 84 -0.48 -2.86 -4.18
CA LEU A 84 -1.35 -3.84 -4.82
C LEU A 84 -1.69 -5.03 -3.92
N SER A 85 -1.17 -5.11 -2.69
CA SER A 85 -1.33 -6.27 -1.81
C SER A 85 -2.79 -6.65 -1.60
N ALA A 86 -3.62 -5.68 -1.18
CA ALA A 86 -5.05 -5.90 -0.98
C ALA A 86 -5.76 -6.23 -2.30
N PHE A 87 -5.47 -5.51 -3.37
CA PHE A 87 -6.10 -5.73 -4.67
C PHE A 87 -5.80 -7.12 -5.24
N ARG A 88 -4.55 -7.58 -5.13
CA ARG A 88 -4.14 -8.92 -5.55
C ARG A 88 -4.83 -10.00 -4.72
N ALA A 89 -4.91 -9.81 -3.39
CA ALA A 89 -5.60 -10.74 -2.50
C ALA A 89 -7.09 -10.86 -2.85
N ILE A 90 -7.78 -9.72 -3.01
CA ILE A 90 -9.19 -9.66 -3.39
C ILE A 90 -9.41 -10.30 -4.76
N SER A 91 -8.54 -10.01 -5.75
CA SER A 91 -8.64 -10.59 -7.10
C SER A 91 -8.54 -12.12 -7.06
N LYS A 92 -7.63 -12.67 -6.25
CA LYS A 92 -7.48 -14.11 -6.08
C LYS A 92 -8.71 -14.75 -5.42
N ALA A 93 -9.27 -14.12 -4.40
CA ALA A 93 -10.49 -14.59 -3.74
C ALA A 93 -11.70 -14.54 -4.69
N ALA A 94 -11.85 -13.46 -5.46
CA ALA A 94 -12.91 -13.31 -6.45
C ALA A 94 -12.83 -14.41 -7.53
N LEU A 95 -11.62 -14.69 -8.03
CA LEU A 95 -11.40 -15.78 -9.00
C LEU A 95 -11.85 -17.13 -8.42
N GLU A 96 -11.48 -17.44 -7.18
CA GLU A 96 -11.89 -18.68 -6.53
C GLU A 96 -13.42 -18.80 -6.41
N VAL A 97 -14.11 -17.72 -6.03
CA VAL A 97 -15.58 -17.70 -5.96
C VAL A 97 -16.20 -17.95 -7.33
N TYR A 98 -15.72 -17.27 -8.38
CA TYR A 98 -16.24 -17.47 -9.73
C TYR A 98 -15.98 -18.87 -10.27
N GLN A 99 -14.84 -19.48 -9.93
CA GLN A 99 -14.54 -20.88 -10.29
C GLN A 99 -15.50 -21.85 -9.59
N ALA A 100 -15.75 -21.66 -8.29
CA ALA A 100 -16.72 -22.48 -7.55
C ALA A 100 -18.11 -22.41 -8.17
N ILE A 101 -18.59 -21.21 -8.50
CA ILE A 101 -19.90 -21.00 -9.16
C ILE A 101 -19.92 -21.67 -10.53
N ALA A 102 -18.88 -21.52 -11.34
CA ALA A 102 -18.82 -22.10 -12.68
C ALA A 102 -18.82 -23.64 -12.68
N ILE A 103 -18.17 -24.27 -11.70
CA ILE A 103 -18.04 -25.72 -11.60
C ILE A 103 -19.25 -26.35 -10.90
N ASN A 104 -19.68 -25.80 -9.77
CA ASN A 104 -20.70 -26.41 -8.91
C ASN A 104 -22.12 -25.89 -9.21
N GLY A 105 -22.24 -24.75 -9.91
CA GLY A 105 -23.50 -24.03 -10.08
C GLY A 105 -23.89 -23.17 -8.86
N ASP A 106 -23.08 -23.15 -7.80
CA ASP A 106 -23.29 -22.31 -6.60
C ASP A 106 -21.97 -22.02 -5.86
N GLN A 107 -22.04 -21.15 -4.83
CA GLN A 107 -20.91 -20.70 -4.03
C GLN A 107 -20.76 -21.41 -2.67
N ARG A 108 -21.51 -22.49 -2.38
CA ARG A 108 -21.60 -23.08 -1.03
C ARG A 108 -20.25 -23.52 -0.47
N ALA A 109 -19.40 -24.08 -1.32
CA ALA A 109 -18.07 -24.59 -0.93
C ALA A 109 -17.07 -23.50 -0.50
N VAL A 110 -17.37 -22.23 -0.72
CA VAL A 110 -16.46 -21.09 -0.45
C VAL A 110 -17.05 -20.06 0.52
N LEU A 111 -18.17 -20.37 1.19
CA LEU A 111 -18.83 -19.44 2.11
C LEU A 111 -17.93 -18.98 3.26
N GLU A 112 -17.11 -19.86 3.82
CA GLU A 112 -16.17 -19.55 4.92
C GLU A 112 -15.07 -18.56 4.53
N LYS A 113 -14.90 -18.28 3.23
CA LYS A 113 -13.91 -17.33 2.70
C LYS A 113 -14.47 -15.93 2.49
N MET A 114 -15.76 -15.74 2.73
CA MET A 114 -16.46 -14.48 2.46
C MET A 114 -16.67 -13.68 3.75
N GLN A 115 -16.69 -12.37 3.61
CA GLN A 115 -17.16 -11.49 4.67
C GLN A 115 -18.65 -11.76 4.96
N THR A 116 -18.99 -11.98 6.22
CA THR A 116 -20.38 -12.13 6.69
C THR A 116 -21.12 -10.79 6.69
N ARG A 117 -22.46 -10.82 6.76
CA ARG A 117 -23.27 -9.60 6.90
C ARG A 117 -22.93 -8.82 8.17
N ALA A 118 -22.69 -9.52 9.28
CA ALA A 118 -22.34 -8.89 10.55
C ALA A 118 -20.99 -8.15 10.46
N GLU A 119 -19.99 -8.76 9.82
CA GLU A 119 -18.70 -8.11 9.58
C GLU A 119 -18.83 -6.91 8.65
N LEU A 120 -19.63 -7.02 7.58
CA LEU A 120 -19.91 -5.91 6.67
C LEU A 120 -20.56 -4.73 7.41
N TYR A 121 -21.55 -4.99 8.27
CA TYR A 121 -22.21 -3.94 9.07
C TYR A 121 -21.24 -3.24 10.01
N LYS A 122 -20.33 -3.99 10.63
CA LYS A 122 -19.27 -3.42 11.45
C LYS A 122 -18.34 -2.53 10.63
N VAL A 123 -17.94 -2.95 9.43
CA VAL A 123 -17.08 -2.15 8.52
C VAL A 123 -17.78 -0.87 8.09
N LEU A 124 -19.06 -0.92 7.77
CA LEU A 124 -19.85 0.25 7.34
C LEU A 124 -20.25 1.16 8.51
N GLY A 125 -20.03 0.75 9.76
CA GLY A 125 -20.56 1.44 10.93
C GLY A 125 -22.09 1.52 10.95
N TYR A 126 -22.76 0.53 10.36
CA TYR A 126 -24.19 0.57 10.04
C TYR A 126 -25.06 0.95 11.27
N HIS A 127 -24.84 0.29 12.41
CA HIS A 127 -25.60 0.56 13.63
C HIS A 127 -25.35 1.95 14.21
N ALA A 128 -24.14 2.50 14.07
CA ALA A 128 -23.86 3.86 14.53
C ALA A 128 -24.60 4.91 13.69
N TYR A 129 -24.78 4.65 12.39
CA TYR A 129 -25.62 5.49 11.54
C TYR A 129 -27.10 5.35 11.87
N GLU A 130 -27.59 4.13 12.07
CA GLU A 130 -28.98 3.83 12.44
C GLU A 130 -29.35 4.52 13.77
N GLU A 131 -28.58 4.32 14.83
CA GLU A 131 -28.79 4.97 16.13
C GLU A 131 -28.78 6.49 16.05
N LYS A 132 -27.88 7.06 15.24
CA LYS A 132 -27.81 8.52 15.05
C LYS A 132 -29.03 9.05 14.31
N ILE A 133 -29.52 8.34 13.28
CA ILE A 133 -30.72 8.72 12.54
C ILE A 133 -31.94 8.60 13.46
N ASP A 134 -32.09 7.49 14.18
CA ASP A 134 -33.18 7.28 15.13
C ASP A 134 -33.19 8.36 16.22
N ALA A 135 -32.05 8.72 16.78
CA ALA A 135 -31.95 9.81 17.76
C ALA A 135 -32.35 11.19 17.18
N LEU A 136 -32.01 11.46 15.91
CA LEU A 136 -32.32 12.73 15.25
C LEU A 136 -33.80 12.86 14.86
N PHE A 137 -34.47 11.74 14.58
CA PHE A 137 -35.85 11.75 14.05
C PHE A 137 -36.90 11.14 14.99
N SER A 138 -36.51 10.59 16.14
CA SER A 138 -37.43 10.15 17.21
C SER A 138 -38.11 11.30 17.95
N VAL A 139 -37.65 12.55 17.77
CA VAL A 139 -38.30 13.76 18.33
C VAL A 139 -39.15 14.44 17.26
N LYS A 140 -40.20 13.77 16.77
CA LYS A 140 -41.38 14.41 16.15
C LYS A 140 -42.59 13.48 16.32
N ASN A 141 -43.24 13.59 17.48
CA ASN A 141 -44.70 13.61 17.68
C ASN A 141 -45.00 13.76 19.18
#